data_AF-A0A4R5B2I2-F1
#
_entry.id   AF-A0A4R5B2I2-F1
#
_cell.length_a   1.000
_cell.length_b   1.000
_cell.length_c   1.000
_cell.angle_alpha   90.00
_cell.angle_beta   90.00
_cell.angle_gamma   90.00
#
_symmetry.space_group_name_H-M   'P 1'
#
loop_
_entity.id
_entity.type
_entity.pdbx_description
1 polymer ?
#
loop_
_entity_poly.entity_id
_entity_poly.type
_entity_poly.pdbx_seq_one_letter_code
_entity_poly.pdbx_strand_id
1 'polypeptide(L)'
;MGQSGQSASEVTTPPDYGLISPISLPDDGRIPDATAGSSTPAEYDSYFRLMRERPELATWSQSCMEVQRRVLNDLDATGLSAQDRCDMLAGFLVVLHSTLEKWLDLHGAAEVHR
;
A
#
# COMPACT_ATOMS: atom_id res chain seq x y z
N MET A 1 2.09 -13.22 -50.70
CA MET A 1 2.82 -13.68 -49.49
C MET A 1 2.54 -12.69 -48.38
N GLY A 2 1.60 -13.01 -47.50
CA GLY A 2 1.26 -12.19 -46.35
C GLY A 2 0.78 -13.12 -45.27
N GLN A 3 1.53 -13.21 -44.17
CA GLN A 3 1.02 -13.73 -42.90
C GLN A 3 1.60 -12.86 -41.80
N SER A 4 0.73 -11.97 -41.33
CA SER A 4 0.75 -11.36 -40.02
C SER A 4 0.51 -12.45 -38.97
N GLY A 5 1.31 -12.46 -37.91
CA GLY A 5 1.08 -13.25 -36.71
C GLY A 5 1.33 -12.37 -35.49
N GLN A 6 0.37 -11.52 -35.15
CA GLN A 6 0.36 -10.77 -33.89
C GLN A 6 0.04 -11.73 -32.75
N SER A 7 0.95 -11.85 -31.78
CA SER A 7 0.69 -12.48 -30.48
C SER A 7 -0.13 -11.50 -29.64
N ALA A 8 -1.38 -11.84 -29.36
CA ALA A 8 -2.21 -11.11 -28.41
C ALA A 8 -1.87 -11.60 -26.99
N SER A 9 -1.14 -10.79 -26.23
CA SER A 9 -0.99 -11.00 -24.79
C SER A 9 -2.29 -10.59 -24.09
N GLU A 10 -2.92 -11.57 -23.45
CA GLU A 10 -4.14 -11.41 -22.66
C GLU A 10 -3.83 -10.62 -21.38
N VAL A 11 -4.21 -9.35 -21.34
CA VAL A 11 -4.04 -8.50 -20.15
C VAL A 11 -5.20 -8.77 -19.21
N THR A 12 -4.92 -9.46 -18.10
CA THR A 12 -5.88 -9.70 -17.03
C THR A 12 -5.93 -8.48 -16.11
N THR A 13 -7.04 -7.74 -16.14
CA THR A 13 -7.24 -6.55 -15.30
C THR A 13 -7.56 -6.97 -13.86
N PRO A 14 -6.85 -6.46 -12.84
CA PRO A 14 -7.15 -6.75 -11.43
C PRO A 14 -8.45 -6.08 -10.97
N PRO A 15 -9.17 -6.67 -9.99
CA PRO A 15 -10.44 -6.13 -9.48
C PRO A 15 -10.26 -4.81 -8.71
N ASP A 16 -11.15 -3.85 -9.00
CA ASP A 16 -11.26 -2.54 -8.36
C ASP A 16 -12.23 -2.61 -7.17
N TYR A 17 -11.74 -2.26 -5.98
CA TYR A 17 -12.46 -2.39 -4.71
C TYR A 17 -13.04 -1.07 -4.18
N GLY A 18 -13.04 0.02 -4.98
CA GLY A 18 -13.79 1.24 -4.66
C GLY A 18 -13.31 2.04 -3.43
N LEU A 19 -12.14 1.71 -2.88
CA LEU A 19 -11.40 2.57 -1.94
C LEU A 19 -10.40 3.42 -2.74
N ILE A 20 -10.07 4.62 -2.24
CA ILE A 20 -9.21 5.65 -2.88
C ILE A 20 -8.27 5.00 -3.89
N SER A 21 -8.50 5.29 -5.18
CA SER A 21 -7.96 4.51 -6.30
C SER A 21 -6.46 4.23 -6.08
N PRO A 22 -6.04 2.95 -6.00
CA PRO A 22 -4.64 2.61 -5.83
C PRO A 22 -3.84 3.18 -7.01
N ILE A 23 -2.98 4.17 -6.76
CA ILE A 23 -2.09 4.70 -7.79
C ILE A 23 -0.97 3.67 -7.96
N SER A 24 -1.20 2.72 -8.87
CA SER A 24 -0.17 1.82 -9.34
C SER A 24 0.75 2.61 -10.27
N LEU A 25 1.96 2.89 -9.82
CA LEU A 25 3.01 3.39 -10.71
C LEU A 25 3.46 2.22 -11.59
N PRO A 26 3.50 2.40 -12.92
CA PRO A 26 4.02 1.37 -13.80
C PRO A 26 5.53 1.18 -13.56
N ASP A 27 6.08 0.03 -13.93
CA ASP A 27 7.51 -0.28 -13.75
C ASP A 27 8.43 0.68 -14.54
N ASP A 28 7.87 1.38 -15.53
CA ASP A 28 8.52 2.45 -16.30
C ASP A 28 8.20 3.86 -15.76
N GLY A 29 7.60 3.94 -14.57
CA GLY A 29 7.23 5.17 -13.87
C GLY A 29 8.46 6.05 -13.66
N ARG A 30 8.66 6.98 -14.59
CA ARG A 30 9.84 7.84 -14.62
C ARG A 30 9.86 8.78 -13.43
N ILE A 31 10.98 8.76 -12.72
CA ILE A 31 11.41 9.84 -11.84
C ILE A 31 11.42 11.12 -12.69
N PRO A 32 10.83 12.23 -12.22
CA PRO A 32 10.95 13.49 -12.92
C PRO A 32 12.41 13.92 -12.92
N ASP A 33 13.14 13.71 -14.02
CA ASP A 33 14.34 14.49 -14.25
C ASP A 33 14.59 14.71 -15.75
N ALA A 34 14.63 15.98 -16.13
CA ALA A 34 15.24 16.41 -17.39
C ALA A 34 15.93 17.78 -17.24
N THR A 35 16.16 18.27 -16.02
CA THR A 35 16.81 19.58 -15.83
C THR A 35 17.94 19.60 -14.79
N ALA A 36 18.07 18.61 -13.88
CA ALA A 36 19.10 18.66 -12.83
C ALA A 36 20.03 17.43 -12.75
N GLY A 37 19.65 16.28 -13.33
CA GLY A 37 20.53 15.13 -13.58
C GLY A 37 21.28 14.56 -12.37
N SER A 38 20.75 14.69 -11.15
CA SER A 38 21.48 14.30 -9.93
C SER A 38 20.73 13.38 -8.98
N SER A 39 19.45 13.09 -9.20
CA SER A 39 18.68 12.25 -8.29
C SER A 39 18.48 10.85 -8.85
N THR A 40 19.20 9.89 -8.25
CA THR A 40 19.03 8.46 -8.48
C THR A 40 17.67 7.98 -7.97
N PRO A 41 17.14 6.85 -8.49
CA PRO A 41 15.94 6.20 -7.94
C PRO A 41 16.02 5.94 -6.43
N ALA A 42 17.19 5.57 -5.94
CA ALA A 42 17.41 5.34 -4.52
C ALA A 42 17.29 6.62 -3.69
N GLU A 43 17.76 7.76 -4.20
CA GLU A 43 17.61 9.07 -3.52
C GLU A 43 16.16 9.53 -3.53
N TYR A 44 15.43 9.29 -4.63
CA TYR A 44 14.01 9.59 -4.73
C TYR A 44 13.18 8.74 -3.77
N ASP A 45 13.40 7.43 -3.77
CA ASP A 45 12.72 6.49 -2.88
C ASP A 45 13.04 6.79 -1.41
N SER A 46 14.28 7.16 -1.10
CA SER A 46 14.70 7.55 0.26
C SER A 46 14.04 8.86 0.69
N TYR A 47 13.96 9.86 -0.20
CA TYR A 47 13.33 11.14 0.08
C TYR A 47 11.84 10.99 0.41
N PHE A 48 11.13 10.17 -0.37
CA PHE A 48 9.70 9.90 -0.16
C PHE A 48 9.41 8.69 0.75
N ARG A 49 10.46 8.01 1.24
CA ARG A 49 10.38 6.77 2.03
C ARG A 49 9.51 5.70 1.39
N LEU A 50 9.65 5.54 0.07
CA LEU A 50 8.91 4.55 -0.69
C LEU A 50 9.53 3.17 -0.47
N MET A 51 8.75 2.25 0.09
CA MET A 51 9.09 0.83 0.05
C MET A 51 8.39 0.19 -1.15
N ARG A 52 9.18 -0.22 -2.13
CA ARG A 52 8.69 -0.85 -3.36
C ARG A 52 8.40 -2.34 -3.20
N GLU A 53 9.03 -2.98 -2.23
CA GLU A 53 8.74 -4.36 -1.86
C GLU A 53 7.52 -4.40 -0.93
N ARG A 54 6.62 -5.35 -1.17
CA ARG A 54 5.48 -5.57 -0.30
C ARG A 54 6.01 -6.06 1.06
N PRO A 55 5.81 -5.33 2.16
CA PRO A 55 6.32 -5.75 3.46
C PRO A 55 5.69 -7.07 3.87
N GLU A 56 6.46 -7.92 4.56
CA GLU A 56 5.91 -9.09 5.23
C GLU A 56 4.80 -8.68 6.19
N LEU A 57 3.80 -9.57 6.36
CA LEU A 57 2.60 -9.24 7.13
C LEU A 57 2.94 -8.88 8.59
N ALA A 58 3.98 -9.46 9.16
CA ALA A 58 4.51 -9.09 10.48
C ALA A 58 5.02 -7.65 10.53
N THR A 59 5.88 -7.27 9.58
CA THR A 59 6.43 -5.93 9.46
C THR A 59 5.34 -4.89 9.19
N TRP A 60 4.36 -5.23 8.34
CA TRP A 60 3.16 -4.42 8.11
C TRP A 60 2.38 -4.19 9.41
N SER A 61 2.08 -5.27 10.14
CA SER A 61 1.30 -5.20 11.37
C SER A 61 1.98 -4.35 12.45
N GLN A 62 3.29 -4.52 12.62
CA GLN A 62 4.09 -3.70 13.54
C GLN A 62 4.05 -2.21 13.16
N SER A 63 4.14 -1.91 11.86
CA SER A 63 4.08 -0.53 11.36
C SER A 63 2.70 0.09 11.62
N CYS A 64 1.61 -0.65 11.38
CA CYS A 64 0.26 -0.20 11.70
C CYS A 64 0.10 0.11 13.20
N MET A 65 0.57 -0.79 14.08
CA MET A 65 0.49 -0.58 15.53
C MET A 65 1.28 0.66 15.98
N GLU A 66 2.48 0.87 15.45
CA GLU A 66 3.31 2.02 15.81
C GLU A 66 2.69 3.34 15.33
N VAL A 67 2.16 3.38 14.11
CA VAL A 67 1.45 4.57 13.59
C VAL A 67 0.22 4.87 14.44
N GLN A 68 -0.62 3.87 14.71
CA GLN A 68 -1.81 4.04 15.53
C GLN A 68 -1.45 4.56 16.93
N ARG A 69 -0.42 3.99 17.57
CA ARG A 69 0.05 4.42 18.89
C ARG A 69 0.46 5.89 18.89
N ARG A 70 1.22 6.34 17.88
CA ARG A 70 1.63 7.75 17.76
C ARG A 70 0.45 8.66 17.56
N VAL A 71 -0.45 8.33 16.65
CA VAL A 71 -1.63 9.14 16.38
C VAL A 71 -2.53 9.22 17.61
N LEU A 72 -2.77 8.11 18.32
CA LEU A 72 -3.57 8.11 19.54
C LEU A 72 -2.97 8.99 20.64
N ASN A 73 -1.64 9.01 20.77
CA ASN A 73 -0.96 9.90 21.73
C ASN A 73 -1.13 11.38 21.38
N ASP A 74 -1.17 11.71 20.09
CA ASP A 74 -1.25 13.09 19.61
C ASP A 74 -2.71 13.56 19.41
N LEU A 75 -3.67 12.64 19.35
CA LEU A 75 -5.05 12.88 18.91
C LEU A 75 -5.74 13.97 19.74
N ASP A 76 -5.56 13.92 21.07
CA ASP A 76 -6.19 14.87 21.99
C ASP A 76 -5.63 16.29 21.85
N ALA A 77 -4.35 16.41 21.51
CA ALA A 77 -3.65 17.68 21.31
C ALA A 77 -3.93 18.32 19.94
N THR A 78 -4.65 17.63 19.05
CA THR A 78 -4.97 18.15 17.71
C THR A 78 -6.16 19.11 17.73
N GLY A 79 -6.18 20.04 16.78
CA GLY A 79 -7.34 20.90 16.51
C GLY A 79 -8.50 20.20 15.77
N LEU A 80 -8.47 18.86 15.66
CA LEU A 80 -9.50 18.08 14.98
C LEU A 80 -10.83 18.14 15.73
N SER A 81 -11.92 18.21 14.97
CA SER A 81 -13.27 18.12 15.55
C SER A 81 -13.52 16.72 16.13
N ALA A 82 -14.54 16.60 16.99
CA ALA A 82 -14.93 15.29 17.51
C ALA A 82 -15.30 14.31 16.38
N GLN A 83 -15.91 14.79 15.30
CA GLN A 83 -16.26 13.97 14.15
C GLN A 83 -15.01 13.48 13.42
N ASP A 84 -14.04 14.36 13.14
CA ASP A 84 -12.79 13.97 12.47
C ASP A 84 -11.99 12.95 13.29
N ARG A 85 -12.00 13.10 14.63
CA ARG A 85 -11.38 12.13 15.54
C ARG A 85 -12.09 10.77 15.44
N CYS A 86 -13.41 10.75 15.45
CA CYS A 86 -14.19 9.52 15.27
C CYS A 86 -13.89 8.86 13.92
N ASP A 87 -13.86 9.63 12.84
CA ASP A 87 -13.60 9.10 11.49
C ASP A 87 -12.19 8.52 11.37
N MET A 88 -11.20 9.17 12.00
CA MET A 88 -9.84 8.66 12.06
C MET A 88 -9.75 7.33 12.84
N LEU A 89 -10.40 7.24 13.99
CA LEU A 89 -10.46 6.00 14.78
C LEU A 89 -11.19 4.88 14.04
N ALA A 90 -12.27 5.19 13.32
CA ALA A 90 -12.97 4.24 12.48
C ALA A 90 -12.06 3.70 11.36
N GLY A 91 -11.26 4.57 10.74
CA GLY A 91 -10.24 4.16 9.77
C GLY A 91 -9.21 3.19 10.36
N PHE A 92 -8.76 3.42 11.60
CA PHE A 92 -7.85 2.47 12.28
C PHE A 92 -8.48 1.11 12.51
N LEU A 93 -9.75 1.05 12.88
CA LEU A 93 -10.47 -0.21 13.05
C LEU A 93 -10.55 -1.02 11.75
N VAL A 94 -10.83 -0.35 10.63
CA VAL A 94 -10.85 -1.00 9.30
C VAL A 94 -9.49 -1.60 8.97
N VAL A 95 -8.40 -0.84 9.13
CA VAL A 95 -7.04 -1.31 8.87
C VAL A 95 -6.68 -2.50 9.77
N LEU A 96 -7.05 -2.44 11.05
CA LEU A 96 -6.80 -3.52 12.00
C LEU A 96 -7.55 -4.79 11.60
N HIS A 97 -8.83 -4.65 11.24
CA HIS A 97 -9.67 -5.76 10.81
C HIS A 97 -9.10 -6.46 9.57
N SER A 98 -8.79 -5.71 8.52
CA SER A 98 -8.21 -6.27 7.29
C SER A 98 -6.84 -6.92 7.53
N THR A 99 -6.05 -6.38 8.46
CA THR A 99 -4.76 -6.98 8.83
C THR A 99 -4.97 -8.33 9.53
N LEU A 100 -5.94 -8.42 10.44
CA LEU A 100 -6.30 -9.67 11.12
C LEU A 100 -6.87 -10.73 10.17
N GLU A 101 -7.74 -10.34 9.24
CA GLU A 101 -8.24 -11.23 8.19
C GLU A 101 -7.08 -11.85 7.40
N LYS A 102 -6.08 -11.04 7.02
CA LYS A 102 -4.90 -11.55 6.31
C LYS A 102 -4.06 -12.51 7.14
N TRP A 103 -3.97 -12.31 8.45
CA TRP A 103 -3.31 -13.26 9.34
C TRP A 103 -4.06 -14.59 9.41
N LEU A 104 -5.39 -14.54 9.49
CA LEU A 104 -6.25 -15.72 9.50
C LEU A 104 -6.17 -16.49 8.18
N ASP A 105 -6.16 -15.80 7.04
CA ASP A 105 -5.99 -16.42 5.72
C ASP A 105 -4.67 -17.23 5.64
N LEU A 106 -3.57 -16.67 6.14
CA LEU A 106 -2.27 -17.35 6.15
C LEU A 106 -2.26 -18.57 7.07
N HIS A 107 -2.91 -18.50 8.24
CA HIS A 107 -2.99 -19.64 9.16
C HIS A 107 -3.91 -20.74 8.63
N GLY A 108 -5.07 -20.38 8.06
CA GLY A 108 -5.98 -21.34 7.42
C GLY A 108 -5.34 -22.02 6.20
N ALA A 109 -4.57 -21.29 5.39
CA ALA A 109 -3.83 -21.87 4.27
C ALA A 109 -2.73 -22.86 4.72
N ALA A 110 -2.12 -22.61 5.89
CA ALA A 110 -1.10 -23.49 6.46
C ALA A 110 -1.68 -24.80 7.03
N GLU A 111 -2.94 -24.80 7.49
CA GLU A 111 -3.61 -26.01 7.98
C GLU A 111 -4.11 -26.93 6.84
N VAL A 112 -4.42 -26.40 5.66
CA VAL A 112 -4.89 -27.18 4.50
C VAL A 112 -3.75 -27.93 3.79
N HIS A 113 -2.50 -27.51 3.96
CA HIS A 113 -1.31 -28.09 3.31
C HIS A 113 -0.49 -29.04 4.21
N ARG A 114 -1.04 -29.44 5.36
CA ARG A 114 -0.42 -30.40 6.28
C ARG A 114 -1.21 -31.70 6.33
#